data_AF-A0A6B1C206-F1
#
_entry.id   AF-A0A6B1C206-F1
#
_cell.length_a   1.000
_cell.length_b   1.000
_cell.length_c   1.000
_cell.angle_alpha   90.00
_cell.angle_beta   90.00
_cell.angle_gamma   90.00
#
_symmetry.space_group_name_H-M   'P 1'
#
loop_
_entity.id
_entity.type
_entity.pdbx_description
1 polymer ?
#
loop_
_entity_poly.entity_id
_entity_poly.type
_entity_poly.pdbx_seq_one_letter_code
_entity_poly.pdbx_strand_id
1 'polypeptide(L)'
;MPVSHPRTVRALQANTMSWTISGAVMALGYGTDESWPMTSVVVLGAGALGSVYGAWFAEAGAEVTLVARPAHAEAINRGGLRIDDRPPVEVQAVSDPVDAGDCDILLLASKAFDNADLLGGYRGSTQAAFSVQNGVRQAEPLVARFGPAAVGCVSLVGGTLGEPGHATHSFDGPTLLGDLPTTEPGTAATIAQALPGRKLEVHDDIAPALWSKGVLAAAAMGVVGLTRLVYHRIFLMPETRDVFYDLACDGAAVAAAEGVELIDGHGPFQVRALTQESREHAHQRLRAVGEGMEAAGETEVRVSILQSIDRGRPFEVQAVFGDLVETADGHGLEVPTLRAVTRLLAAAMPGESASS
;
A
#
# COMPACT_ATOMS: atom_id res chain seq x y z
N MET A 1 20.03 16.70 -32.38
CA MET A 1 20.50 16.51 -30.98
C MET A 1 19.36 16.88 -30.07
N PRO A 2 18.76 15.93 -29.32
CA PRO A 2 17.66 16.22 -28.43
C PRO A 2 18.19 16.66 -27.06
N VAL A 3 17.59 17.70 -26.49
CA VAL A 3 17.93 18.25 -25.18
C VAL A 3 17.00 17.62 -24.14
N SER A 4 17.61 16.95 -23.16
CA SER A 4 16.99 16.30 -22.01
C SER A 4 16.39 17.34 -21.05
N HIS A 5 15.19 17.06 -20.54
CA HIS A 5 14.59 17.80 -19.42
C HIS A 5 14.88 17.04 -18.11
N PRO A 6 15.24 17.74 -17.00
CA PRO A 6 15.47 17.08 -15.72
C PRO A 6 14.15 16.74 -15.01
N ARG A 7 14.10 15.53 -14.41
CA ARG A 7 13.05 15.05 -13.49
C ARG A 7 13.11 15.84 -12.18
N THR A 8 11.99 16.36 -11.69
CA THR A 8 11.91 17.06 -10.40
C THR A 8 10.88 16.40 -9.49
N VAL A 9 11.34 15.85 -8.37
CA VAL A 9 10.52 15.38 -7.24
C VAL A 9 10.05 16.61 -6.44
N ARG A 10 8.74 16.72 -6.15
CA ARG A 10 8.16 17.81 -5.35
C ARG A 10 7.64 17.25 -4.02
N ALA A 11 8.27 17.63 -2.90
CA ALA A 11 7.77 17.37 -1.56
C ALA A 11 6.99 18.59 -1.02
N LEU A 12 5.83 18.37 -0.43
CA LEU A 12 5.11 19.35 0.39
C LEU A 12 5.50 19.11 1.86
N GLN A 13 6.27 20.03 2.46
CA GLN A 13 6.65 19.96 3.88
C GLN A 13 5.83 20.92 4.74
N ALA A 14 5.32 20.41 5.87
CA ALA A 14 5.03 21.19 7.07
C ALA A 14 6.21 21.02 8.05
N ASN A 15 6.78 22.14 8.51
CA ASN A 15 7.96 22.25 9.39
C ASN A 15 7.81 21.45 10.71
N THR A 16 8.85 20.80 11.25
CA THR A 16 9.98 21.45 11.93
C THR A 16 11.20 20.53 12.12
N MET A 17 12.32 20.81 11.42
CA MET A 17 13.68 21.02 11.93
C MET A 17 14.67 21.08 10.75
N SER A 18 15.62 22.02 10.84
CA SER A 18 16.26 22.72 9.72
C SER A 18 17.26 21.93 8.88
N TRP A 19 17.14 22.04 7.55
CA TRP A 19 18.26 22.02 6.60
C TRP A 19 18.03 23.11 5.55
N THR A 20 18.96 24.07 5.47
CA THR A 20 18.90 25.22 4.55
C THR A 20 19.24 24.78 3.12
N ILE A 21 18.33 24.99 2.16
CA ILE A 21 18.64 25.03 0.73
C ILE A 21 18.13 26.35 0.17
N SER A 22 19.06 27.12 -0.40
CA SER A 22 18.82 28.40 -1.06
C SER A 22 18.20 28.17 -2.44
N GLY A 23 17.03 28.75 -2.70
CA GLY A 23 16.38 28.74 -4.01
C GLY A 23 15.05 29.50 -3.94
N ALA A 24 14.90 30.52 -4.79
CA ALA A 24 13.81 31.48 -4.73
C ALA A 24 12.41 30.84 -4.88
N VAL A 25 11.50 31.20 -3.97
CA VAL A 25 10.07 30.90 -4.04
C VAL A 25 9.44 31.85 -5.06
N MET A 26 9.08 31.34 -6.23
CA MET A 26 8.10 32.00 -7.10
C MET A 26 6.72 31.42 -6.78
N ALA A 27 5.92 32.20 -6.06
CA ALA A 27 4.51 31.91 -5.83
C ALA A 27 3.75 32.08 -7.15
N LEU A 28 3.50 30.97 -7.85
CA LEU A 28 2.45 30.92 -8.86
C LEU A 28 1.14 30.68 -8.11
N GLY A 29 0.34 31.74 -7.99
CA GLY A 29 -1.00 31.65 -7.45
C GLY A 29 -1.84 30.75 -8.35
N TYR A 30 -2.15 29.55 -7.85
CA TYR A 30 -3.30 28.81 -8.32
C TYR A 30 -4.52 29.44 -7.66
N GLY A 31 -5.43 29.94 -8.50
CA GLY A 31 -6.69 30.51 -8.06
C GLY A 31 -7.41 29.54 -7.14
N THR A 32 -7.94 30.09 -6.05
CA THR A 32 -9.02 29.49 -5.27
C THR A 32 -10.27 29.48 -6.14
N ASP A 33 -10.34 28.55 -7.09
CA ASP A 33 -11.61 28.28 -7.77
C ASP A 33 -12.38 27.29 -6.90
N GLU A 34 -13.40 27.81 -6.24
CA GLU A 34 -14.44 27.05 -5.54
C GLU A 34 -15.19 26.18 -6.56
N SER A 35 -14.82 24.90 -6.74
CA SER A 35 -15.74 23.82 -7.12
C SER A 35 -15.01 22.50 -7.36
N TRP A 36 -14.82 21.73 -6.29
CA TRP A 36 -15.27 20.32 -6.18
C TRP A 36 -14.79 19.73 -4.85
N PRO A 37 -15.48 19.90 -3.70
CA PRO A 37 -15.22 18.99 -2.60
C PRO A 37 -15.73 17.63 -3.08
N MET A 38 -14.83 16.67 -3.28
CA MET A 38 -15.25 15.26 -3.39
C MET A 38 -16.03 14.97 -2.12
N THR A 39 -17.35 14.86 -2.23
CA THR A 39 -18.24 14.86 -1.07
C THR A 39 -18.57 13.46 -0.60
N SER A 40 -18.32 12.44 -1.42
CA SER A 40 -18.72 11.06 -1.11
C SER A 40 -17.62 10.04 -1.41
N VAL A 41 -17.42 9.10 -0.48
CA VAL A 41 -16.40 8.06 -0.56
C VAL A 41 -17.00 6.70 -0.22
N VAL A 42 -16.77 5.72 -1.08
CA VAL A 42 -17.03 4.31 -0.78
C VAL A 42 -15.73 3.59 -0.53
N VAL A 43 -15.63 2.88 0.60
CA VAL A 43 -14.50 2.01 0.92
C VAL A 43 -14.94 0.56 0.80
N LEU A 44 -14.49 -0.13 -0.26
CA LEU A 44 -14.66 -1.56 -0.42
C LEU A 44 -13.64 -2.30 0.44
N GLY A 45 -14.09 -2.80 1.59
CA GLY A 45 -13.28 -3.55 2.53
C GLY A 45 -12.79 -2.69 3.71
N ALA A 46 -13.65 -2.52 4.71
CA ALA A 46 -13.32 -1.83 5.97
C ALA A 46 -12.54 -2.73 6.95
N GLY A 47 -11.42 -3.30 6.49
CA GLY A 47 -10.41 -3.89 7.36
C GLY A 47 -9.63 -2.83 8.12
N ALA A 48 -8.38 -3.12 8.49
CA ALA A 48 -7.55 -2.16 9.19
C ALA A 48 -7.31 -0.87 8.39
N LEU A 49 -6.77 -0.99 7.17
CA LEU A 49 -6.49 0.17 6.32
C LEU A 49 -7.77 0.84 5.83
N GLY A 50 -8.77 0.07 5.38
CA GLY A 50 -10.05 0.65 4.96
C GLY A 50 -10.71 1.48 6.07
N SER A 51 -10.61 1.05 7.33
CA SER A 51 -11.06 1.84 8.48
C SER A 51 -10.23 3.12 8.66
N VAL A 52 -8.90 3.03 8.61
CA VAL A 52 -8.02 4.21 8.78
C VAL A 52 -8.28 5.27 7.69
N TYR A 53 -8.29 4.87 6.42
CA TYR A 53 -8.56 5.79 5.32
C TYR A 53 -10.01 6.30 5.35
N GLY A 54 -10.98 5.44 5.66
CA GLY A 54 -12.38 5.84 5.82
C GLY A 54 -12.55 6.93 6.89
N ALA A 55 -11.90 6.78 8.04
CA ALA A 55 -11.86 7.82 9.06
C ALA A 55 -11.17 9.10 8.56
N TRP A 56 -10.07 9.00 7.80
CA TRP A 56 -9.40 10.18 7.27
C TRP A 56 -10.24 10.97 6.27
N PHE A 57 -11.01 10.31 5.41
CA PHE A 57 -11.96 10.95 4.50
C PHE A 57 -13.10 11.62 5.26
N ALA A 58 -13.67 10.95 6.26
CA ALA A 58 -14.75 11.51 7.08
C ALA A 58 -14.26 12.71 7.92
N GLU A 59 -13.05 12.64 8.49
CA GLU A 59 -12.40 13.76 9.18
C GLU A 59 -12.14 14.96 8.25
N ALA A 60 -11.97 14.71 6.95
CA ALA A 60 -11.86 15.75 5.92
C ALA A 60 -13.22 16.32 5.47
N GLY A 61 -14.33 15.80 6.00
CA GLY A 61 -15.68 16.26 5.72
C GLY A 61 -16.42 15.51 4.61
N ALA A 62 -15.87 14.39 4.12
CA ALA A 62 -16.58 13.55 3.14
C ALA A 62 -17.65 12.67 3.80
N GLU A 63 -18.75 12.42 3.10
CA GLU A 63 -19.73 11.38 3.40
C GLU A 63 -19.13 10.02 3.06
N VAL A 64 -18.90 9.18 4.07
CA VAL A 64 -18.20 7.89 3.90
C VAL A 64 -19.15 6.73 4.11
N THR A 65 -19.17 5.82 3.13
CA THR A 65 -19.81 4.52 3.21
C THR A 65 -18.76 3.41 3.20
N LEU A 66 -18.75 2.60 4.27
CA LEU A 66 -17.82 1.50 4.46
C LEU A 66 -18.49 0.16 4.15
N VAL A 67 -17.95 -0.61 3.22
CA VAL A 67 -18.36 -2.00 3.01
C VAL A 67 -17.52 -2.89 3.93
N ALA A 68 -18.17 -3.48 4.93
CA ALA A 68 -17.51 -4.20 6.01
C ALA A 68 -18.16 -5.58 6.27
N ARG A 69 -17.48 -6.45 7.03
CA ARG A 69 -18.12 -7.68 7.51
C ARG A 69 -19.28 -7.34 8.47
N PRO A 70 -20.36 -8.14 8.52
CA PRO A 70 -21.59 -7.79 9.26
C PRO A 70 -21.36 -7.28 10.69
N ALA A 71 -20.59 -8.01 11.50
CA ALA A 71 -20.31 -7.60 12.88
C ALA A 71 -19.60 -6.24 12.98
N HIS A 72 -18.70 -5.92 12.03
CA HIS A 72 -17.99 -4.65 11.98
C HIS A 72 -18.93 -3.51 11.53
N ALA A 73 -19.72 -3.75 10.48
CA ALA A 73 -20.71 -2.78 9.99
C ALA A 73 -21.73 -2.41 11.08
N GLU A 74 -22.28 -3.42 11.77
CA GLU A 74 -23.21 -3.21 12.86
C GLU A 74 -22.59 -2.43 14.02
N ALA A 75 -21.34 -2.71 14.39
CA ALA A 75 -20.65 -1.99 15.46
C ALA A 75 -20.42 -0.51 15.08
N ILE A 76 -20.00 -0.25 13.85
CA ILE A 76 -19.82 1.11 13.31
C ILE A 76 -21.15 1.87 13.33
N ASN A 77 -22.23 1.28 12.81
CA ASN A 77 -23.54 1.95 12.76
C ASN A 77 -24.13 2.24 14.14
N ARG A 78 -23.75 1.47 15.18
CA ARG A 78 -24.21 1.70 16.56
C ARG A 78 -23.42 2.77 17.31
N GLY A 79 -22.13 2.92 17.02
CA GLY A 79 -21.22 3.68 17.89
C GLY A 79 -20.16 4.51 17.19
N GLY A 80 -20.23 4.64 15.86
CA GLY A 80 -19.21 5.25 15.04
C GLY A 80 -18.00 4.33 14.83
N LEU A 81 -17.15 4.72 13.87
CA LEU A 81 -15.87 4.07 13.63
C LEU A 81 -14.81 4.61 14.59
N ARG A 82 -14.20 3.74 15.39
CA ARG A 82 -13.10 4.11 16.29
C ARG A 82 -11.75 3.82 15.65
N ILE A 83 -10.85 4.78 15.72
CA ILE A 83 -9.45 4.60 15.35
C ILE A 83 -8.56 5.01 16.52
N ASP A 84 -7.79 4.06 17.04
CA ASP A 84 -7.03 4.23 18.28
C ASP A 84 -7.95 4.67 19.44
N ASP A 85 -7.42 5.45 20.38
CA ASP A 85 -8.18 6.00 21.51
C ASP A 85 -8.87 7.35 21.19
N ARG A 86 -9.13 7.62 19.90
CA ARG A 86 -9.76 8.87 19.44
C ARG A 86 -11.29 8.80 19.53
N PRO A 87 -12.00 9.94 19.57
CA PRO A 87 -13.45 9.97 19.46
C PRO A 87 -13.93 9.21 18.22
N PRO A 88 -15.05 8.47 18.29
CA PRO A 88 -15.62 7.80 17.14
C PRO A 88 -15.95 8.79 16.01
N VAL A 89 -15.67 8.38 14.79
CA VAL A 89 -16.00 9.10 13.56
C VAL A 89 -17.35 8.61 13.04
N GLU A 90 -18.25 9.53 12.73
CA GLU A 90 -19.54 9.20 12.14
C GLU A 90 -19.35 8.83 10.66
N VAL A 91 -19.70 7.60 10.31
CA VAL A 91 -19.67 7.06 8.95
C VAL A 91 -20.82 6.06 8.80
N GLN A 92 -21.23 5.79 7.56
CA GLN A 92 -22.15 4.71 7.27
C GLN A 92 -21.39 3.42 7.03
N ALA A 93 -21.94 2.29 7.45
CA ALA A 93 -21.40 0.98 7.11
C ALA A 93 -22.47 0.02 6.60
N VAL A 94 -22.18 -0.68 5.51
CA VAL A 94 -23.02 -1.72 4.91
C VAL A 94 -22.25 -3.03 4.84
N SER A 95 -22.96 -4.16 4.82
CA SER A 95 -22.35 -5.48 4.72
C SER A 95 -22.30 -6.05 3.31
N ASP A 96 -23.15 -5.55 2.42
CA ASP A 96 -23.20 -5.95 1.01
C ASP A 96 -22.75 -4.76 0.15
N PRO A 97 -21.76 -4.94 -0.76
CA PRO A 97 -21.35 -3.88 -1.68
C PRO A 97 -22.47 -3.35 -2.59
N VAL A 98 -23.58 -4.08 -2.76
CA VAL A 98 -24.75 -3.61 -3.52
C VAL A 98 -25.41 -2.37 -2.88
N ASP A 99 -25.29 -2.23 -1.56
CA ASP A 99 -25.92 -1.17 -0.78
C ASP A 99 -25.04 0.08 -0.64
N ALA A 100 -23.84 0.09 -1.24
CA ALA A 100 -22.86 1.14 -1.03
C ALA A 100 -23.17 2.47 -1.76
N GLY A 101 -24.04 2.44 -2.78
CA GLY A 101 -24.42 3.63 -3.56
C GLY A 101 -23.37 4.10 -4.56
N ASP A 102 -23.63 5.24 -5.20
CA ASP A 102 -22.64 5.98 -6.01
C ASP A 102 -21.67 6.75 -5.10
N CYS A 103 -20.47 7.04 -5.60
CA CYS A 103 -19.49 7.86 -4.88
C CYS A 103 -18.64 8.71 -5.81
N ASP A 104 -17.93 9.68 -5.25
CA ASP A 104 -16.91 10.43 -6.00
C ASP A 104 -15.57 9.66 -6.01
N ILE A 105 -15.16 9.11 -4.84
CA ILE A 105 -13.96 8.27 -4.69
C ILE A 105 -14.33 6.87 -4.21
N LEU A 106 -13.79 5.87 -4.90
CA LEU A 106 -13.81 4.48 -4.46
C LEU A 106 -12.42 4.06 -3.98
N LEU A 107 -12.33 3.59 -2.73
CA LEU A 107 -11.14 2.98 -2.18
C LEU A 107 -11.34 1.46 -2.07
N LEU A 108 -10.48 0.69 -2.72
CA LEU A 108 -10.38 -0.75 -2.52
C LEU A 108 -9.28 -1.06 -1.47
N ALA A 109 -9.71 -1.56 -0.31
CA ALA A 109 -8.84 -1.83 0.84
C ALA A 109 -9.06 -3.22 1.47
N SER A 110 -9.80 -4.08 0.78
CA SER A 110 -9.99 -5.50 1.13
C SER A 110 -8.72 -6.32 0.96
N LYS A 111 -8.81 -7.62 1.25
CA LYS A 111 -7.81 -8.58 0.78
C LYS A 111 -8.03 -8.84 -0.71
N ALA A 112 -6.96 -9.07 -1.47
CA ALA A 112 -7.01 -9.20 -2.92
C ALA A 112 -7.91 -10.35 -3.41
N PHE A 113 -8.02 -11.43 -2.64
CA PHE A 113 -8.92 -12.55 -2.97
C PHE A 113 -10.42 -12.20 -2.85
N ASP A 114 -10.78 -11.10 -2.15
CA ASP A 114 -12.16 -10.61 -2.06
C ASP A 114 -12.52 -9.65 -3.22
N ASN A 115 -11.55 -9.30 -4.10
CA ASN A 115 -11.73 -8.24 -5.10
C ASN A 115 -12.85 -8.55 -6.10
N ALA A 116 -12.92 -9.79 -6.59
CA ALA A 116 -13.91 -10.19 -7.58
C ALA A 116 -15.33 -10.05 -7.05
N ASP A 117 -15.57 -10.49 -5.81
CA ASP A 117 -16.89 -10.42 -5.17
C ASP A 117 -17.27 -8.99 -4.82
N LEU A 118 -16.34 -8.19 -4.26
CA LEU A 118 -16.61 -6.81 -3.88
C LEU A 118 -16.86 -5.91 -5.09
N LEU A 119 -15.98 -5.96 -6.11
CA LEU A 119 -16.14 -5.16 -7.33
C LEU A 119 -17.31 -5.67 -8.18
N GLY A 120 -17.55 -6.98 -8.19
CA GLY A 120 -18.66 -7.62 -8.88
C GLY A 120 -20.01 -7.35 -8.22
N GLY A 121 -20.05 -7.12 -6.91
CA GLY A 121 -21.24 -6.76 -6.15
C GLY A 121 -21.54 -5.25 -6.15
N TYR A 122 -20.52 -4.40 -6.25
CA TYR A 122 -20.69 -2.95 -6.29
C TYR A 122 -21.42 -2.48 -7.56
N ARG A 123 -22.59 -1.85 -7.36
CA ARG A 123 -23.47 -1.36 -8.45
C ARG A 123 -23.34 0.13 -8.74
N GLY A 124 -22.63 0.86 -7.88
CA GLY A 124 -22.41 2.29 -8.08
C GLY A 124 -21.41 2.63 -9.18
N SER A 125 -21.32 3.92 -9.43
CA SER A 125 -20.33 4.59 -10.25
C SER A 125 -19.32 5.33 -9.36
N THR A 126 -18.18 5.70 -9.95
CA THR A 126 -17.16 6.50 -9.29
C THR A 126 -16.41 7.37 -10.29
N GLN A 127 -15.92 8.53 -9.85
CA GLN A 127 -15.08 9.42 -10.66
C GLN A 127 -13.60 9.12 -10.49
N ALA A 128 -13.21 8.61 -9.32
CA ALA A 128 -11.86 8.22 -9.00
C ALA A 128 -11.84 6.89 -8.24
N ALA A 129 -10.87 6.02 -8.50
CA ALA A 129 -10.72 4.74 -7.82
C ALA A 129 -9.25 4.43 -7.56
N PHE A 130 -8.92 4.00 -6.34
CA PHE A 130 -7.56 3.56 -6.00
C PHE A 130 -7.60 2.38 -5.02
N SER A 131 -6.52 1.61 -4.98
CA SER A 131 -6.34 0.57 -3.97
C SER A 131 -5.08 0.79 -3.14
N VAL A 132 -5.19 0.46 -1.86
CA VAL A 132 -4.07 0.46 -0.90
C VAL A 132 -3.52 -0.95 -0.67
N GLN A 133 -3.92 -1.90 -1.51
CA GLN A 133 -3.51 -3.31 -1.43
C GLN A 133 -2.00 -3.46 -1.72
N ASN A 134 -1.46 -4.62 -1.34
CA ASN A 134 -0.11 -5.00 -1.77
C ASN A 134 -0.14 -5.54 -3.21
N GLY A 135 1.02 -5.52 -3.86
CA GLY A 135 1.19 -5.96 -5.24
C GLY A 135 1.51 -4.82 -6.19
N VAL A 136 2.21 -5.15 -7.27
CA VAL A 136 2.58 -4.18 -8.32
C VAL A 136 1.43 -3.95 -9.29
N ARG A 137 0.51 -4.92 -9.42
CA ARG A 137 -0.68 -4.87 -10.28
C ARG A 137 -1.97 -4.57 -9.52
N GLN A 138 -1.89 -4.02 -8.31
CA GLN A 138 -3.05 -3.80 -7.43
C GLN A 138 -4.18 -2.96 -8.06
N ALA A 139 -3.86 -2.10 -9.04
CA ALA A 139 -4.83 -1.26 -9.72
C ALA A 139 -5.53 -1.94 -10.90
N GLU A 140 -5.04 -3.09 -11.41
CA GLU A 140 -5.61 -3.77 -12.58
C GLU A 140 -7.10 -4.11 -12.42
N PRO A 141 -7.59 -4.61 -11.27
CA PRO A 141 -9.03 -4.84 -11.08
C PRO A 141 -9.87 -3.56 -11.18
N LEU A 142 -9.32 -2.43 -10.74
CA LEU A 142 -9.99 -1.13 -10.83
C LEU A 142 -9.96 -0.59 -12.25
N VAL A 143 -8.84 -0.73 -12.97
CA VAL A 143 -8.74 -0.37 -14.39
C VAL A 143 -9.74 -1.18 -15.22
N ALA A 144 -9.83 -2.49 -14.98
CA ALA A 144 -10.78 -3.36 -15.67
C ALA A 144 -12.25 -2.95 -15.42
N ARG A 145 -12.56 -2.44 -14.22
CA ARG A 145 -13.93 -2.11 -13.80
C ARG A 145 -14.36 -0.67 -14.09
N PHE A 146 -13.43 0.29 -13.99
CA PHE A 146 -13.70 1.73 -14.02
C PHE A 146 -12.86 2.49 -15.05
N GLY A 147 -11.94 1.82 -15.73
CA GLY A 147 -11.14 2.40 -16.81
C GLY A 147 -10.41 3.68 -16.38
N PRO A 148 -10.69 4.85 -16.99
CA PRO A 148 -9.98 6.10 -16.69
C PRO A 148 -10.08 6.62 -15.26
N ALA A 149 -11.05 6.16 -14.46
CA ALA A 149 -11.14 6.58 -13.06
C ALA A 149 -10.07 5.94 -12.16
N ALA A 150 -9.47 4.83 -12.58
CA ALA A 150 -8.51 4.08 -11.76
C ALA A 150 -7.14 4.76 -11.74
N VAL A 151 -6.52 4.91 -10.56
CA VAL A 151 -5.17 5.45 -10.38
C VAL A 151 -4.23 4.45 -9.70
N GLY A 152 -2.93 4.64 -9.85
CA GLY A 152 -1.92 3.89 -9.10
C GLY A 152 -1.76 4.45 -7.69
N CYS A 153 -1.49 3.56 -6.73
CA CYS A 153 -1.30 3.93 -5.34
C CYS A 153 -0.29 3.00 -4.63
N VAL A 154 0.59 3.62 -3.83
CA VAL A 154 1.45 2.94 -2.86
C VAL A 154 1.12 3.47 -1.48
N SER A 155 0.59 2.61 -0.62
CA SER A 155 0.43 2.92 0.80
C SER A 155 1.57 2.35 1.61
N LEU A 156 2.20 3.21 2.42
CA LEU A 156 3.09 2.83 3.52
C LEU A 156 2.41 3.00 4.88
N VAL A 157 1.07 3.09 4.92
CA VAL A 157 0.31 3.20 6.15
C VAL A 157 0.18 1.82 6.79
N GLY A 158 0.37 1.74 8.11
CA GLY A 158 0.17 0.54 8.90
C GLY A 158 -1.12 0.61 9.70
N GLY A 159 -1.87 -0.47 9.71
CA GLY A 159 -3.03 -0.59 10.59
C GLY A 159 -3.25 -2.00 11.10
N THR A 160 -3.95 -2.10 12.23
CA THR A 160 -4.38 -3.37 12.81
C THR A 160 -5.88 -3.34 13.09
N LEU A 161 -6.61 -4.39 12.71
CA LEU A 161 -8.02 -4.49 13.06
C LEU A 161 -8.16 -5.10 14.47
N GLY A 162 -8.89 -4.40 15.33
CA GLY A 162 -9.20 -4.83 16.70
C GLY A 162 -10.55 -5.53 16.77
N GLU A 163 -11.30 -5.24 17.84
CA GLU A 163 -12.70 -5.64 17.96
C GLU A 163 -13.59 -4.94 16.92
N PRO A 164 -14.79 -5.47 16.64
CA PRO A 164 -15.73 -4.81 15.72
C PRO A 164 -15.94 -3.33 16.05
N GLY A 165 -15.88 -2.48 15.02
CA GLY A 165 -15.93 -1.03 15.10
C GLY A 165 -14.63 -0.33 15.50
N HIS A 166 -13.51 -1.05 15.66
CA HIS A 166 -12.24 -0.48 16.10
C HIS A 166 -11.03 -0.95 15.26
N ALA A 167 -10.24 -0.01 14.76
CA ALA A 167 -8.92 -0.26 14.17
C ALA A 167 -7.84 0.61 14.84
N THR A 168 -6.59 0.19 14.76
CA THR A 168 -5.41 0.93 15.23
C THR A 168 -4.61 1.42 14.04
N HIS A 169 -4.21 2.69 14.02
CA HIS A 169 -3.27 3.27 13.07
C HIS A 169 -1.84 3.08 13.59
N SER A 170 -1.21 1.97 13.20
CA SER A 170 0.03 1.50 13.80
C SER A 170 1.30 2.12 13.19
N PHE A 171 1.21 2.72 12.00
CA PHE A 171 2.36 3.37 11.36
C PHE A 171 1.91 4.45 10.36
N ASP A 172 2.37 5.68 10.60
CA ASP A 172 2.01 6.88 9.83
C ASP A 172 2.99 7.13 8.68
N GLY A 173 3.01 6.22 7.71
CA GLY A 173 3.78 6.34 6.47
C GLY A 173 3.03 7.11 5.37
N PRO A 174 3.74 7.57 4.33
CA PRO A 174 3.10 8.30 3.24
C PRO A 174 2.25 7.40 2.33
N THR A 175 1.30 8.02 1.64
CA THR A 175 0.59 7.44 0.50
C THR A 175 1.02 8.16 -0.76
N LEU A 176 1.54 7.40 -1.73
CA LEU A 176 1.95 7.92 -3.02
C LEU A 176 0.85 7.58 -4.03
N LEU A 177 0.44 8.57 -4.82
CA LEU A 177 -0.58 8.46 -5.85
C LEU A 177 0.03 8.87 -7.19
N GLY A 178 -0.46 8.31 -8.28
CA GLY A 178 -0.12 8.81 -9.61
C GLY A 178 -1.04 8.24 -10.67
N ASP A 179 -1.24 9.03 -11.72
CA ASP A 179 -2.06 8.63 -12.84
C ASP A 179 -1.38 7.47 -13.59
N LEU A 180 -2.16 6.45 -13.93
CA LEU A 180 -1.74 5.39 -14.83
C LEU A 180 -1.86 5.88 -16.27
N PRO A 181 -1.22 5.20 -17.25
CA PRO A 181 -1.38 5.55 -18.67
C PRO A 181 -2.83 5.57 -19.17
N THR A 182 -3.73 4.84 -18.49
CA THR A 182 -5.15 4.77 -18.81
C THR A 182 -6.00 5.80 -18.06
N THR A 183 -5.46 6.47 -17.05
CA THR A 183 -6.17 7.35 -16.13
C THR A 183 -6.52 8.69 -16.78
N GLU A 184 -7.69 9.24 -16.41
CA GLU A 184 -8.03 10.62 -16.74
C GLU A 184 -7.05 11.59 -16.03
N PRO A 185 -6.32 12.46 -16.77
CA PRO A 185 -5.27 13.28 -16.17
C PRO A 185 -5.75 14.14 -14.99
N GLY A 186 -4.99 14.12 -13.90
CA GLY A 186 -5.27 14.87 -12.67
C GLY A 186 -6.09 14.09 -11.63
N THR A 187 -6.56 12.88 -11.94
CA THR A 187 -7.37 12.07 -11.00
C THR A 187 -6.61 11.78 -9.70
N ALA A 188 -5.32 11.44 -9.78
CA ALA A 188 -4.47 11.23 -8.60
C ALA A 188 -4.36 12.49 -7.73
N ALA A 189 -4.26 13.67 -8.35
CA ALA A 189 -4.21 14.94 -7.64
C ALA A 189 -5.54 15.25 -6.94
N THR A 190 -6.68 14.94 -7.58
CA THR A 190 -8.01 15.05 -6.98
C THR A 190 -8.16 14.17 -5.74
N ILE A 191 -7.70 12.91 -5.79
CA ILE A 191 -7.70 12.03 -4.61
C ILE A 191 -6.84 12.63 -3.49
N ALA A 192 -5.65 13.17 -3.82
CA ALA A 192 -4.77 13.77 -2.82
C ALA A 192 -5.40 15.00 -2.14
N GLN A 193 -6.15 15.82 -2.88
CA GLN A 193 -6.86 16.98 -2.34
C GLN A 193 -7.99 16.58 -1.36
N ALA A 194 -8.60 15.40 -1.55
CA ALA A 194 -9.64 14.87 -0.66
C ALA A 194 -9.11 14.33 0.69
N LEU A 195 -7.79 14.31 0.89
CA LEU A 195 -7.13 13.85 2.13
C LEU A 195 -6.20 14.94 2.71
N PRO A 196 -6.70 16.15 2.99
CA PRO A 196 -5.88 17.24 3.50
C PRO A 196 -5.21 16.85 4.83
N GLY A 197 -3.97 17.29 5.02
CA GLY A 197 -3.21 17.07 6.25
C GLY A 197 -2.60 15.66 6.40
N ARG A 198 -2.74 14.78 5.41
CA ARG A 198 -2.06 13.47 5.38
C ARG A 198 -0.72 13.55 4.66
N LYS A 199 0.17 12.58 4.93
CA LYS A 199 1.45 12.44 4.21
C LYS A 199 1.18 11.90 2.81
N LEU A 200 1.07 12.79 1.84
CA LEU A 200 0.70 12.47 0.46
C LEU A 200 1.75 12.95 -0.52
N GLU A 201 1.99 12.15 -1.56
CA GLU A 201 2.81 12.53 -2.70
C GLU A 201 2.10 12.16 -3.99
N VAL A 202 2.13 13.07 -4.96
CA VAL A 202 1.61 12.82 -6.31
C VAL A 202 2.80 12.71 -7.25
N HIS A 203 2.89 11.59 -7.96
CA HIS A 203 3.95 11.27 -8.90
C HIS A 203 3.40 11.28 -10.32
N ASP A 204 4.16 11.88 -11.25
CA ASP A 204 3.82 11.87 -12.68
C ASP A 204 3.91 10.45 -13.27
N ASP A 205 4.80 9.62 -12.72
CA ASP A 205 4.94 8.20 -13.02
C ASP A 205 5.05 7.41 -11.71
N ILE A 206 4.01 6.68 -11.37
CA ILE A 206 3.90 5.91 -10.13
C ILE A 206 4.54 4.52 -10.24
N ALA A 207 4.87 4.05 -11.46
CA ALA A 207 5.39 2.70 -11.67
C ALA A 207 6.68 2.43 -10.88
N PRO A 208 7.70 3.33 -10.85
CA PRO A 208 8.89 3.12 -10.04
C PRO A 208 8.58 2.90 -8.55
N ALA A 209 7.62 3.64 -7.99
CA ALA A 209 7.23 3.50 -6.59
C ALA A 209 6.52 2.17 -6.32
N LEU A 210 5.59 1.77 -7.20
CA LEU A 210 4.89 0.48 -7.12
C LEU A 210 5.87 -0.69 -7.13
N TRP A 211 6.80 -0.69 -8.09
CA TRP A 211 7.81 -1.74 -8.23
C TRP A 211 8.77 -1.76 -7.03
N SER A 212 9.29 -0.61 -6.61
CA SER A 212 10.16 -0.54 -5.42
C SER A 212 9.48 -1.09 -4.16
N LYS A 213 8.21 -0.73 -3.92
CA LYS A 213 7.44 -1.24 -2.78
C LYS A 213 7.10 -2.72 -2.93
N GLY A 214 6.77 -3.17 -4.14
CA GLY A 214 6.46 -4.57 -4.44
C GLY A 214 7.66 -5.49 -4.16
N VAL A 215 8.85 -5.12 -4.65
CA VAL A 215 10.10 -5.86 -4.41
C VAL A 215 10.43 -5.92 -2.92
N LEU A 216 10.33 -4.79 -2.20
CA LEU A 216 10.55 -4.77 -0.75
C LEU A 216 9.51 -5.61 0.01
N ALA A 217 8.24 -5.54 -0.38
CA ALA A 217 7.18 -6.33 0.24
C ALA A 217 7.42 -7.83 0.04
N ALA A 218 7.78 -8.26 -1.17
CA ALA A 218 8.10 -9.65 -1.46
C ALA A 218 9.32 -10.14 -0.64
N ALA A 219 10.40 -9.36 -0.59
CA ALA A 219 11.59 -9.70 0.20
C ALA A 219 11.28 -9.82 1.70
N ALA A 220 10.63 -8.80 2.28
CA ALA A 220 10.25 -8.76 3.68
C ALA A 220 9.26 -9.87 4.06
N MET A 221 8.12 -9.92 3.37
CA MET A 221 7.04 -10.86 3.68
C MET A 221 7.45 -12.30 3.36
N GLY A 222 8.34 -12.50 2.39
CA GLY A 222 8.90 -13.80 2.04
C GLY A 222 9.60 -14.43 3.24
N VAL A 223 10.54 -13.68 3.81
CA VAL A 223 11.32 -14.12 4.96
C VAL A 223 10.46 -14.20 6.23
N VAL A 224 9.64 -13.18 6.50
CA VAL A 224 8.75 -13.17 7.69
C VAL A 224 7.75 -14.31 7.65
N GLY A 225 7.11 -14.57 6.51
CA GLY A 225 6.09 -15.60 6.39
C GLY A 225 6.64 -17.01 6.65
N LEU A 226 7.85 -17.30 6.18
CA LEU A 226 8.49 -18.60 6.39
C LEU A 226 9.06 -18.77 7.80
N THR A 227 9.68 -17.73 8.34
CA THR A 227 10.39 -17.81 9.64
C THR A 227 9.52 -17.48 10.84
N ARG A 228 8.40 -16.77 10.62
CA ARG A 228 7.51 -16.22 11.65
C ARG A 228 8.20 -15.27 12.64
N LEU A 229 9.35 -14.72 12.25
CA LEU A 229 10.07 -13.74 13.04
C LEU A 229 9.37 -12.38 12.98
N VAL A 230 9.44 -11.64 14.09
CA VAL A 230 9.11 -10.21 14.13
C VAL A 230 10.07 -9.41 13.24
N TYR A 231 9.60 -8.27 12.73
CA TYR A 231 10.19 -7.63 11.54
C TYR A 231 11.69 -7.32 11.67
N HIS A 232 12.13 -6.72 12.78
CA HIS A 232 13.54 -6.36 12.96
C HIS A 232 14.49 -7.58 12.91
N ARG A 233 14.04 -8.76 13.36
CA ARG A 233 14.88 -9.97 13.48
C ARG A 233 15.34 -10.52 12.15
N ILE A 234 14.54 -10.34 11.08
CA ILE A 234 14.92 -10.82 9.74
C ILE A 234 16.15 -10.08 9.19
N PHE A 235 16.49 -8.94 9.79
CA PHE A 235 17.65 -8.16 9.40
C PHE A 235 18.89 -8.44 10.27
N LEU A 236 18.71 -9.09 11.42
CA LEU A 236 19.80 -9.37 12.36
C LEU A 236 20.43 -10.75 12.13
N MET A 237 19.71 -11.68 11.52
CA MET A 237 20.24 -13.01 11.21
C MET A 237 20.92 -13.01 9.83
N PRO A 238 22.14 -13.57 9.68
CA PRO A 238 22.81 -13.66 8.38
C PRO A 238 21.97 -14.41 7.34
N GLU A 239 21.38 -15.54 7.71
CA GLU A 239 20.67 -16.44 6.80
C GLU A 239 19.39 -15.79 6.24
N THR A 240 18.70 -15.00 7.05
CA THR A 240 17.51 -14.27 6.62
C THR A 240 17.86 -13.07 5.75
N ARG A 241 19.01 -12.41 5.99
CA ARG A 241 19.51 -11.34 5.13
C ARG A 241 19.91 -11.85 3.75
N ASP A 242 20.51 -13.03 3.65
CA ASP A 242 20.83 -13.66 2.37
C ASP A 242 19.57 -13.87 1.53
N VAL A 243 18.53 -14.48 2.12
CA VAL A 243 17.25 -14.71 1.43
C VAL A 243 16.56 -13.39 1.09
N PHE A 244 16.58 -12.41 1.99
CA PHE A 244 16.01 -11.08 1.72
C PHE A 244 16.70 -10.42 0.52
N TYR A 245 18.03 -10.43 0.48
CA TYR A 245 18.81 -9.85 -0.59
C TYR A 245 18.53 -10.56 -1.92
N ASP A 246 18.51 -11.89 -1.93
CA ASP A 246 18.23 -12.67 -3.14
C ASP A 246 16.81 -12.39 -3.68
N LEU A 247 15.81 -12.30 -2.81
CA LEU A 247 14.45 -11.90 -3.20
C LEU A 247 14.41 -10.48 -3.78
N ALA A 248 15.17 -9.54 -3.20
CA ALA A 248 15.26 -8.18 -3.70
C ALA A 248 15.93 -8.12 -5.08
N CYS A 249 17.00 -8.91 -5.29
CA CYS A 249 17.67 -9.03 -6.58
C CYS A 249 16.79 -9.69 -7.65
N ASP A 250 16.11 -10.79 -7.32
CA ASP A 250 15.13 -11.43 -8.21
C ASP A 250 14.05 -10.40 -8.62
N GLY A 251 13.45 -9.70 -7.66
CA GLY A 251 12.44 -8.68 -7.92
C GLY A 251 12.95 -7.50 -8.76
N ALA A 252 14.20 -7.05 -8.52
CA ALA A 252 14.81 -5.99 -9.31
C ALA A 252 15.09 -6.41 -10.76
N ALA A 253 15.45 -7.67 -11.00
CA ALA A 253 15.59 -8.21 -12.35
C ALA A 253 14.24 -8.20 -13.09
N VAL A 254 13.14 -8.54 -12.40
CA VAL A 254 11.79 -8.47 -12.98
C VAL A 254 11.41 -7.02 -13.31
N ALA A 255 11.63 -6.07 -12.39
CA ALA A 255 11.36 -4.65 -12.63
C ALA A 255 12.13 -4.10 -13.85
N ALA A 256 13.41 -4.48 -13.98
CA ALA A 256 14.24 -4.07 -15.10
C ALA A 256 13.73 -4.62 -16.45
N ALA A 257 13.19 -5.84 -16.48
CA ALA A 257 12.61 -6.42 -17.70
C ALA A 257 11.31 -5.73 -18.13
N GLU A 258 10.56 -5.15 -17.18
CA GLU A 258 9.43 -4.26 -17.45
C GLU A 258 9.86 -2.83 -17.82
N GLY A 259 11.17 -2.57 -17.93
CA GLY A 259 11.71 -1.24 -18.24
C GLY A 259 11.58 -0.24 -17.10
N VAL A 260 11.33 -0.70 -15.87
CA VAL A 260 11.18 0.15 -14.68
C VAL A 260 12.48 0.22 -13.91
N GLU A 261 13.01 1.44 -13.74
CA GLU A 261 14.11 1.69 -12.82
C GLU A 261 13.55 1.85 -11.40
N LEU A 262 13.98 0.98 -10.48
CA LEU A 262 13.63 1.10 -9.07
C LEU A 262 14.10 2.44 -8.51
N ILE A 263 13.30 3.03 -7.63
CA ILE A 263 13.66 4.22 -6.86
C ILE A 263 13.87 3.88 -5.39
N ASP A 264 14.75 4.65 -4.76
CA ASP A 264 14.83 4.70 -3.32
C ASP A 264 13.75 5.64 -2.79
N GLY A 265 12.88 5.09 -1.93
CA GLY A 265 11.73 5.80 -1.39
C GLY A 265 11.87 6.05 0.11
N HIS A 266 10.70 6.16 0.75
CA HIS A 266 10.61 6.32 2.19
C HIS A 266 11.05 5.06 2.93
N GLY A 267 11.70 5.27 4.08
CA GLY A 267 12.14 4.19 4.95
C GLY A 267 13.57 3.70 4.69
N PRO A 268 14.07 2.81 5.55
CA PRO A 268 15.51 2.57 5.68
C PRO A 268 16.10 1.61 4.64
N PHE A 269 15.25 0.92 3.86
CA PHE A 269 15.69 -0.20 3.02
C PHE A 269 16.36 0.20 1.71
N GLN A 270 15.98 1.36 1.14
CA GLN A 270 16.59 1.93 -0.07
C GLN A 270 16.86 0.84 -1.14
N VAL A 271 15.78 0.25 -1.68
CA VAL A 271 15.83 -0.98 -2.49
C VAL A 271 16.67 -0.87 -3.76
N ARG A 272 16.71 0.31 -4.39
CA ARG A 272 17.55 0.53 -5.57
C ARG A 272 19.01 0.44 -5.15
N ALA A 273 19.41 1.16 -4.10
CA ALA A 273 20.76 1.07 -3.57
C ALA A 273 21.12 -0.36 -3.14
N LEU A 274 20.23 -1.03 -2.41
CA LEU A 274 20.39 -2.41 -1.94
C LEU A 274 20.72 -3.40 -3.06
N THR A 275 20.05 -3.26 -4.21
CA THR A 275 20.18 -4.20 -5.35
C THR A 275 21.33 -3.84 -6.29
N GLN A 276 21.91 -2.65 -6.15
CA GLN A 276 23.04 -2.17 -6.98
C GLN A 276 24.39 -2.24 -6.26
N GLU A 277 24.40 -2.40 -4.94
CA GLU A 277 25.62 -2.54 -4.15
C GLU A 277 26.08 -4.01 -4.02
N SER A 278 27.31 -4.22 -3.54
CA SER A 278 27.80 -5.58 -3.26
C SER A 278 26.98 -6.23 -2.15
N ARG A 279 26.82 -7.56 -2.18
CA ARG A 279 26.12 -8.31 -1.13
C ARG A 279 26.62 -7.96 0.28
N GLU A 280 27.92 -7.76 0.44
CA GLU A 280 28.50 -7.36 1.73
C GLU A 280 27.94 -6.01 2.22
N HIS A 281 27.91 -4.99 1.38
CA HIS A 281 27.35 -3.68 1.74
C HIS A 281 25.84 -3.76 1.96
N ALA A 282 25.12 -4.50 1.13
CA ALA A 282 23.69 -4.74 1.32
C ALA A 282 23.40 -5.41 2.67
N HIS A 283 24.20 -6.40 3.07
CA HIS A 283 24.08 -7.07 4.36
C HIS A 283 24.38 -6.14 5.54
N GLN A 284 25.36 -5.24 5.40
CA GLN A 284 25.66 -4.22 6.40
C GLN A 284 24.49 -3.24 6.55
N ARG A 285 23.91 -2.79 5.43
CA ARG A 285 22.71 -1.94 5.43
C ARG A 285 21.53 -2.61 6.10
N LEU A 286 21.18 -3.83 5.70
CA LEU A 286 20.08 -4.57 6.31
C LEU A 286 20.30 -4.71 7.81
N ARG A 287 21.50 -5.12 8.24
CA ARG A 287 21.83 -5.21 9.66
C ARG A 287 21.65 -3.89 10.40
N ALA A 288 22.12 -2.78 9.83
CA ALA A 288 21.95 -1.46 10.42
C ALA A 288 20.46 -1.08 10.56
N VAL A 289 19.58 -1.53 9.66
CA VAL A 289 18.13 -1.38 9.82
C VAL A 289 17.64 -2.14 11.05
N GLY A 290 18.01 -3.42 11.18
CA GLY A 290 17.61 -4.24 12.33
C GLY A 290 18.10 -3.66 13.66
N GLU A 291 19.36 -3.23 13.73
CA GLU A 291 19.97 -2.60 14.92
C GLU A 291 19.32 -1.25 15.23
N GLY A 292 18.98 -0.47 14.20
CA GLY A 292 18.26 0.80 14.35
C GLY A 292 16.85 0.61 14.92
N MET A 293 16.13 -0.41 14.46
CA MET A 293 14.82 -0.78 15.00
C MET A 293 14.91 -1.25 16.46
N GLU A 294 15.90 -2.09 16.81
CA GLU A 294 16.12 -2.49 18.21
C GLU A 294 16.43 -1.28 19.10
N ALA A 295 17.28 -0.36 18.63
CA ALA A 295 17.62 0.86 19.36
C ALA A 295 16.42 1.80 19.55
N ALA A 296 15.49 1.83 18.58
CA ALA A 296 14.23 2.57 18.67
C ALA A 296 13.15 1.87 19.52
N GLY A 297 13.40 0.63 19.99
CA GLY A 297 12.41 -0.17 20.71
C GLY A 297 11.32 -0.77 19.81
N GLU A 298 11.51 -0.75 18.49
CA GLU A 298 10.57 -1.28 17.48
C GLU A 298 10.70 -2.81 17.33
N THR A 299 10.76 -3.52 18.46
CA THR A 299 11.08 -4.95 18.48
C THR A 299 9.87 -5.86 18.25
N GLU A 300 8.65 -5.32 18.38
CA GLU A 300 7.40 -6.08 18.22
C GLU A 300 6.65 -5.75 16.93
N VAL A 301 7.32 -5.16 15.92
CA VAL A 301 6.68 -4.84 14.64
C VAL A 301 6.26 -6.12 13.91
N ARG A 302 4.94 -6.26 13.71
CA ARG A 302 4.32 -7.38 12.99
C ARG A 302 3.77 -6.89 11.65
N VAL A 303 4.43 -7.26 10.56
CA VAL A 303 3.94 -6.96 9.21
C VAL A 303 2.71 -7.80 8.84
N SER A 304 1.98 -7.40 7.80
CA SER A 304 0.65 -7.93 7.46
C SER A 304 0.56 -9.45 7.31
N ILE A 305 1.62 -10.11 6.79
CA ILE A 305 1.67 -11.57 6.67
C ILE A 305 1.75 -12.25 8.05
N LEU A 306 2.59 -11.75 8.96
CA LEU A 306 2.71 -12.31 10.33
C LEU A 306 1.41 -12.12 11.10
N GLN A 307 0.81 -10.92 10.99
CA GLN A 307 -0.49 -10.62 11.54
C GLN A 307 -1.62 -11.56 11.06
N SER A 308 -1.53 -12.06 9.82
CA SER A 308 -2.50 -13.01 9.26
C SER A 308 -2.24 -14.42 9.81
N ILE A 309 -0.97 -14.83 9.86
CA ILE A 309 -0.53 -16.11 10.43
C ILE A 309 -0.94 -16.24 11.91
N ASP A 310 -0.69 -15.21 12.73
CA ASP A 310 -1.03 -15.22 14.16
C ASP A 310 -2.53 -15.40 14.41
N ARG A 311 -3.36 -14.90 13.49
CA ARG A 311 -4.82 -14.99 13.55
C ARG A 311 -5.38 -16.24 12.86
N GLY A 312 -4.52 -17.12 12.33
CA GLY A 312 -4.94 -18.28 11.55
C GLY A 312 -5.72 -17.92 10.29
N ARG A 313 -5.46 -16.75 9.68
CA ARG A 313 -6.14 -16.27 8.48
C ARG A 313 -5.28 -16.48 7.23
N PRO A 314 -5.89 -16.67 6.04
CA PRO A 314 -5.18 -16.65 4.77
C PRO A 314 -4.39 -15.35 4.58
N PHE A 315 -3.26 -15.44 3.85
CA PHE A 315 -2.43 -14.31 3.46
C PHE A 315 -2.26 -14.27 1.94
N GLU A 316 -1.94 -13.09 1.41
CA GLU A 316 -2.08 -12.79 -0.02
C GLU A 316 -0.81 -13.14 -0.82
N VAL A 317 -0.45 -14.43 -0.86
CA VAL A 317 0.75 -14.88 -1.61
C VAL A 317 0.67 -14.43 -3.07
N GLN A 318 -0.47 -14.64 -3.71
CA GLN A 318 -0.62 -14.28 -5.12
C GLN A 318 -0.46 -12.78 -5.36
N ALA A 319 -1.06 -11.92 -4.54
CA ALA A 319 -0.97 -10.48 -4.73
C ALA A 319 0.44 -9.92 -4.44
N VAL A 320 1.19 -10.51 -3.50
CA VAL A 320 2.53 -10.02 -3.14
C VAL A 320 3.62 -10.58 -4.05
N PHE A 321 3.51 -11.86 -4.45
CA PHE A 321 4.56 -12.58 -5.16
C PHE A 321 4.17 -13.01 -6.58
N GLY A 322 2.89 -13.34 -6.78
CA GLY A 322 2.37 -13.88 -8.03
C GLY A 322 2.66 -12.96 -9.21
N ASP A 323 2.33 -11.67 -9.09
CA ASP A 323 2.61 -10.68 -10.14
C ASP A 323 4.09 -10.68 -10.57
N LEU A 324 5.02 -10.79 -9.63
CA LEU A 324 6.46 -10.80 -9.90
C LEU A 324 6.87 -12.10 -10.61
N VAL A 325 6.35 -13.25 -10.18
CA VAL A 325 6.62 -14.55 -10.79
C VAL A 325 6.04 -14.63 -12.20
N GLU A 326 4.80 -14.21 -12.39
CA GLU A 326 4.12 -14.20 -13.70
C GLU A 326 4.81 -13.26 -14.68
N THR A 327 5.26 -12.09 -14.21
CA THR A 327 6.04 -11.18 -15.03
C THR A 327 7.39 -11.79 -15.39
N ALA A 328 8.07 -12.44 -14.45
CA ALA A 328 9.31 -13.17 -14.75
C ALA A 328 9.09 -14.28 -15.79
N ASP A 329 7.98 -15.02 -15.71
CA ASP A 329 7.61 -16.05 -16.69
C ASP A 329 7.40 -15.45 -18.09
N GLY A 330 6.70 -14.31 -18.18
CA GLY A 330 6.47 -13.61 -19.45
C GLY A 330 7.75 -13.16 -20.15
N HIS A 331 8.81 -12.86 -19.38
CA HIS A 331 10.12 -12.47 -19.89
C HIS A 331 11.13 -13.63 -19.99
N GLY A 332 10.77 -14.84 -19.56
CA GLY A 332 11.69 -15.98 -19.51
C GLY A 332 12.84 -15.79 -18.51
N LEU A 333 12.60 -15.09 -17.40
CA LEU A 333 13.60 -14.84 -16.37
C LEU A 333 13.66 -15.97 -15.33
N GLU A 334 14.89 -16.30 -14.95
CA GLU A 334 15.17 -17.16 -13.80
C GLU A 334 15.16 -16.32 -12.51
N VAL A 335 14.17 -16.59 -11.66
CA VAL A 335 13.98 -15.95 -10.33
C VAL A 335 13.83 -17.04 -9.26
N PRO A 336 14.91 -17.82 -9.01
CA PRO A 336 14.81 -19.08 -8.27
C PRO A 336 14.38 -18.90 -6.82
N THR A 337 14.87 -17.86 -6.15
CA THR A 337 14.56 -17.60 -4.74
C THR A 337 13.12 -17.13 -4.60
N LEU A 338 12.70 -16.21 -5.47
CA LEU A 338 11.30 -15.75 -5.53
C LEU A 338 10.35 -16.92 -5.75
N ARG A 339 10.64 -17.83 -6.70
CA ARG A 339 9.80 -19.02 -6.95
C ARG A 339 9.76 -19.97 -5.76
N ALA A 340 10.92 -20.27 -5.17
CA ALA A 340 10.99 -21.18 -4.04
C ALA A 340 10.19 -20.66 -2.85
N VAL A 341 10.39 -19.38 -2.50
CA VAL A 341 9.67 -18.72 -1.39
C VAL A 341 8.18 -18.67 -1.67
N THR A 342 7.76 -18.28 -2.89
CA THR A 342 6.35 -18.24 -3.28
C THR A 342 5.67 -19.60 -3.10
N ARG A 343 6.31 -20.68 -3.56
CA ARG A 343 5.77 -22.05 -3.46
C ARG A 343 5.69 -22.52 -2.00
N LEU A 344 6.72 -22.26 -1.20
CA LEU A 344 6.73 -22.62 0.22
C LEU A 344 5.68 -21.85 1.01
N LEU A 345 5.51 -20.56 0.73
CA LEU A 345 4.46 -19.75 1.33
C LEU A 345 3.06 -20.22 0.94
N ALA A 346 2.84 -20.53 -0.35
CA ALA A 346 1.57 -21.08 -0.82
C ALA A 346 1.23 -22.40 -0.11
N ALA A 347 2.22 -23.28 0.10
CA ALA A 347 2.04 -24.53 0.84
C ALA A 347 1.82 -24.32 2.35
N ALA A 348 2.36 -23.23 2.92
CA ALA A 348 2.20 -22.87 4.32
C ALA A 348 0.91 -22.09 4.61
N MET A 349 0.18 -21.65 3.58
CA MET A 349 -1.13 -21.02 3.77
C MET A 349 -2.06 -21.98 4.51
N PRO A 350 -2.78 -21.52 5.54
CA PRO A 350 -3.89 -22.30 6.07
C PRO A 350 -4.79 -22.65 4.89
N GLY A 351 -5.07 -23.93 4.67
CA GLY A 351 -6.11 -24.32 3.73
C GLY A 351 -7.39 -23.60 4.13
N GLU A 352 -8.28 -23.32 3.16
CA GLU A 352 -9.66 -22.98 3.47
C GLU A 352 -10.23 -24.16 4.28
N SER A 353 -10.07 -24.13 5.59
CA SER A 353 -10.90 -24.90 6.49
C SER A 353 -12.31 -24.40 6.21
N ALA A 354 -13.06 -25.21 5.46
CA ALA A 354 -14.48 -25.07 5.29
C ALA A 354 -15.07 -24.81 6.68
N SER A 355 -15.38 -23.55 6.97
CA SER A 355 -16.06 -23.16 8.18
C SER A 355 -17.49 -23.68 8.05
N SER A 356 -17.72 -24.84 8.67
CA SER A 356 -19.03 -25.34 9.06
C SER A 356 -19.70 -24.42 10.07
#